data_AF-A0AAI8YRM8-F1
#
_entry.id   AF-A0AAI8YRM8-F1
#
_cell.length_a   1.000
_cell.length_b   1.000
_cell.length_c   1.000
_cell.angle_alpha   90.00
_cell.angle_beta   90.00
_cell.angle_gamma   90.00
#
_symmetry.space_group_name_H-M   'P 1'
#
loop_
_entity.id
_entity.type
_entity.pdbx_description
1 polymer ?
#
loop_
_entity_poly.entity_id
_entity_poly.type
_entity_poly.pdbx_seq_one_letter_code
_entity_poly.pdbx_strand_id
1 'polypeptide(L)'
;MTSSCQHPPDLSRTHDLFKYTSGRWVYNESQRFEERERTFDTAELQRLAAEAVARKADNVLSINKLGEGAANRAFVIRFRDGFKLVARIPYPVTEPRQLVVASEAATMAFLRSKGIPVPDIYGYSASADNSAQTEYIFMEYSPGRNLGTLWADMNEHHRLRFVRSLVALESRIFNLRLPASGSLYFSRDLTTASTKVAVESDESRSSAPFYVGPSTSLPFWYGKRNQLDVDRGPFTEVEAVLNAGAKKEIQYLARYGRPLFPFNRMQRETFNLEKQLPSVHLDSLQKYLQISSALIPEESRELIRPVIRHPDLRPSNIFVSDNYEIVSLIDWQNATALPLFLHSGIPDDLDNSLDPISSSLELPRLPDDLAALDEDSRLEQLELFRKRHLHYRYMIETSANNPAHYEALTLPFSVGRRKVYDLASAPWQGDNIPLRSSLIFIKQQWAQIAARPDVPCPVTFAEEEEQECFRLDELEREAAEQLRGSMEMLGLGPEGWVSNDNYEAVKEAIARMKDMCLEQAETEFEKVAVRDHWVYDDMDEEEYL
;
A
#
# COMPACT_ATOMS: atom_id res chain seq x y z
N MET A 1 0.67 -57.51 20.56
CA MET A 1 1.61 -56.41 20.28
C MET A 1 1.88 -56.40 18.80
N THR A 2 1.20 -55.57 18.03
CA THR A 2 1.49 -55.33 16.61
C THR A 2 1.48 -53.83 16.42
N SER A 3 2.70 -53.31 16.32
CA SER A 3 3.05 -51.89 16.25
C SER A 3 2.44 -51.22 15.01
N SER A 4 1.91 -50.01 15.19
CA SER A 4 1.45 -49.17 14.10
C SER A 4 2.63 -48.58 13.34
N CYS A 5 2.74 -48.86 12.04
CA CYS A 5 3.57 -48.04 11.15
C CYS A 5 2.81 -46.76 10.82
N GLN A 6 3.11 -45.68 11.54
CA GLN A 6 2.87 -44.33 11.04
C GLN A 6 3.88 -44.09 9.91
N HIS A 7 3.38 -43.88 8.69
CA HIS A 7 4.22 -43.35 7.62
C HIS A 7 4.75 -41.97 8.05
N PRO A 8 6.04 -41.66 7.83
CA PRO A 8 6.54 -40.30 8.03
C PRO A 8 5.76 -39.35 7.12
N PRO A 9 5.45 -38.12 7.56
CA PRO A 9 4.87 -37.12 6.68
C PRO A 9 5.79 -36.95 5.47
N ASP A 10 5.17 -36.95 4.29
CA ASP A 10 5.84 -36.76 3.01
C ASP A 10 6.61 -35.42 3.02
N LEU A 11 7.94 -35.48 3.18
CA LEU A 11 8.83 -34.33 3.30
C LEU A 11 8.76 -33.37 2.11
N SER A 12 8.29 -33.85 0.95
CA SER A 12 8.05 -33.02 -0.23
C SER A 12 6.90 -32.04 -0.03
N ARG A 13 5.81 -32.46 0.63
CA ARG A 13 4.62 -31.62 0.88
C ARG A 13 4.86 -30.56 1.95
N THR A 14 5.76 -30.81 2.91
CA THR A 14 6.11 -29.82 3.94
C THR A 14 6.95 -28.68 3.40
N HIS A 15 7.84 -28.95 2.44
CA HIS A 15 8.68 -27.92 1.83
C HIS A 15 7.86 -26.87 1.08
N ASP A 16 6.78 -27.29 0.43
CA ASP A 16 5.89 -26.37 -0.27
C ASP A 16 5.24 -25.39 0.69
N LEU A 17 4.88 -25.75 1.93
CA LEU A 17 4.20 -24.83 2.85
C LEU A 17 5.07 -23.63 3.28
N PHE A 18 6.40 -23.79 3.28
CA PHE A 18 7.33 -22.81 3.86
C PHE A 18 7.92 -21.85 2.82
N LYS A 19 7.97 -22.25 1.55
CA LYS A 19 8.59 -21.47 0.47
C LYS A 19 7.57 -20.72 -0.36
N TYR A 20 8.00 -19.57 -0.88
CA TYR A 20 7.27 -18.85 -1.91
C TYR A 20 7.27 -19.65 -3.22
N THR A 21 6.10 -19.78 -3.85
CA THR A 21 5.93 -20.62 -5.05
C THR A 21 5.14 -19.96 -6.17
N SER A 22 4.49 -18.82 -5.91
CA SER A 22 3.54 -18.22 -6.84
C SER A 22 4.21 -17.52 -8.05
N GLY A 23 5.52 -17.27 -7.98
CA GLY A 23 6.30 -16.64 -9.04
C GLY A 23 7.77 -16.47 -8.64
N ARG A 24 8.49 -15.74 -9.47
CA ARG A 24 9.94 -15.52 -9.39
C ARG A 24 10.25 -14.04 -9.62
N TRP A 25 11.49 -13.62 -9.35
CA TRP A 25 11.93 -12.22 -9.54
C TRP A 25 13.09 -12.16 -10.51
N VAL A 26 13.04 -11.20 -11.43
CA VAL A 26 14.08 -11.08 -12.48
C VAL A 26 15.41 -10.56 -11.98
N TYR A 27 15.42 -9.90 -10.81
CA TYR A 27 16.58 -9.43 -10.05
C TYR A 27 16.35 -9.65 -8.54
N ASN A 28 17.43 -9.66 -7.76
CA ASN A 28 17.48 -9.94 -6.32
C ASN A 28 16.73 -11.20 -5.88
N GLU A 29 16.64 -12.20 -6.77
CA GLU A 29 15.75 -13.35 -6.61
C GLU A 29 16.00 -14.12 -5.31
N SER A 30 17.26 -14.45 -5.02
CA SER A 30 17.63 -15.18 -3.79
C SER A 30 17.18 -14.42 -2.55
N GLN A 31 17.38 -13.11 -2.52
CA GLN A 31 16.96 -12.25 -1.41
C GLN A 31 15.42 -12.25 -1.27
N ARG A 32 14.69 -12.10 -2.38
CA ARG A 32 13.21 -12.09 -2.38
C ARG A 32 12.63 -13.42 -1.88
N PHE A 33 13.28 -14.55 -2.18
CA PHE A 33 12.92 -15.86 -1.65
C PHE A 33 13.21 -15.98 -0.15
N GLU A 34 14.41 -15.58 0.30
CA GLU A 34 14.80 -15.62 1.72
C GLU A 34 13.86 -14.78 2.59
N GLU A 35 13.49 -13.58 2.13
CA GLU A 35 12.54 -12.69 2.80
C GLU A 35 11.15 -13.32 3.00
N ARG A 36 10.79 -14.30 2.17
CA ARG A 36 9.46 -14.93 2.11
C ARG A 36 9.46 -16.40 2.53
N GLU A 37 10.62 -16.95 2.91
CA GLU A 37 10.72 -18.26 3.51
C GLU A 37 10.36 -18.16 5.00
N ARG A 38 9.42 -19.00 5.44
CA ARG A 38 9.00 -19.05 6.85
C ARG A 38 8.69 -20.48 7.24
N THR A 39 9.48 -21.00 8.17
CA THR A 39 9.24 -22.28 8.81
C THR A 39 8.35 -22.09 10.04
N PHE A 40 7.47 -23.07 10.30
CA PHE A 40 6.57 -23.08 11.45
C PHE A 40 6.10 -24.51 11.74
N ASP A 41 5.64 -24.76 12.96
CA ASP A 41 5.08 -26.06 13.33
C ASP A 41 3.67 -26.20 12.75
N THR A 42 3.55 -27.02 11.70
CA THR A 42 2.29 -27.21 10.98
C THR A 42 1.25 -27.95 11.83
N ALA A 43 1.67 -28.91 12.65
CA ALA A 43 0.75 -29.69 13.47
C ALA A 43 0.17 -28.84 14.60
N GLU A 44 1.00 -28.03 15.24
CA GLU A 44 0.56 -27.09 16.27
C GLU A 44 -0.29 -25.96 15.68
N LEU A 45 0.03 -25.45 14.48
CA LEU A 45 -0.83 -24.48 13.79
C LEU A 45 -2.23 -25.06 13.53
N GLN A 46 -2.32 -26.32 13.06
CA GLN A 46 -3.60 -26.99 12.84
C GLN A 46 -4.37 -27.22 14.14
N ARG A 47 -3.68 -27.56 15.24
CA ARG A 47 -4.28 -27.71 16.57
C ARG A 47 -4.87 -26.38 17.05
N LEU A 48 -4.08 -25.30 17.01
CA LEU A 48 -4.51 -23.96 17.39
C LEU A 48 -5.68 -23.47 16.53
N ALA A 49 -5.64 -23.74 15.22
CA ALA A 49 -6.72 -23.42 14.30
C ALA A 49 -8.03 -24.14 14.65
N ALA A 50 -7.95 -25.42 15.03
CA ALA A 50 -9.11 -26.18 15.48
C ALA A 50 -9.69 -25.63 16.80
N GLU A 51 -8.82 -25.30 17.76
CA GLU A 51 -9.22 -24.72 19.04
C GLU A 51 -9.91 -23.36 18.89
N ALA A 52 -9.39 -22.50 18.01
CA ALA A 52 -9.95 -21.18 17.72
C ALA A 52 -11.42 -21.24 17.25
N VAL A 53 -11.86 -22.37 16.69
CA VAL A 53 -13.23 -22.58 16.21
C VAL A 53 -13.95 -23.70 16.96
N ALA A 54 -13.52 -24.01 18.19
CA ALA A 54 -14.10 -25.02 19.08
C ALA A 54 -14.23 -26.42 18.45
N ARG A 55 -13.24 -26.83 17.65
CA ARG A 55 -13.13 -28.15 17.01
C ARG A 55 -11.94 -28.93 17.57
N LYS A 56 -11.95 -30.25 17.40
CA LYS A 56 -10.81 -31.13 17.71
C LYS A 56 -9.80 -31.12 16.57
N ALA A 57 -8.51 -31.22 16.89
CA ALA A 57 -7.44 -31.30 15.88
C ALA A 57 -7.64 -32.45 14.88
N ASP A 58 -8.14 -33.61 15.34
CA ASP A 58 -8.43 -34.77 14.48
C ASP A 58 -9.48 -34.49 13.38
N ASN A 59 -10.26 -33.41 13.53
CA ASN A 59 -11.24 -32.99 12.53
C ASN A 59 -10.61 -32.18 11.40
N VAL A 60 -9.34 -31.76 11.51
CA VAL A 60 -8.63 -31.10 10.41
C VAL A 60 -8.40 -32.12 9.30
N LEU A 61 -8.89 -31.82 8.11
CA LEU A 61 -8.77 -32.66 6.92
C LEU A 61 -7.51 -32.31 6.11
N SER A 62 -7.24 -31.02 5.93
CA SER A 62 -6.11 -30.56 5.13
C SER A 62 -5.75 -29.11 5.44
N ILE A 63 -4.49 -28.76 5.29
CA ILE A 63 -3.99 -27.40 5.14
C ILE A 63 -3.43 -27.26 3.72
N ASN A 64 -3.84 -26.24 2.98
CA ASN A 64 -3.31 -25.97 1.64
C ASN A 64 -3.03 -24.47 1.50
N LYS A 65 -2.00 -24.10 0.74
CA LYS A 65 -1.80 -22.71 0.36
C LYS A 65 -3.03 -22.20 -0.40
N LEU A 66 -3.50 -21.03 0.01
CA LEU A 66 -4.62 -20.31 -0.62
C LEU A 66 -4.11 -19.20 -1.53
N GLY A 67 -3.04 -18.50 -1.11
CA GLY A 67 -2.43 -17.44 -1.89
C GLY A 67 -1.18 -16.89 -1.21
N GLU A 68 -0.33 -16.24 -1.98
CA GLU A 68 0.92 -15.64 -1.53
C GLU A 68 0.96 -14.19 -2.04
N GLY A 69 0.88 -13.23 -1.12
CA GLY A 69 0.96 -11.80 -1.44
C GLY A 69 2.39 -11.28 -1.29
N ALA A 70 2.54 -9.95 -1.28
CA ALA A 70 3.83 -9.30 -1.05
C ALA A 70 4.33 -9.48 0.40
N ALA A 71 3.41 -9.47 1.37
CA ALA A 71 3.75 -9.45 2.80
C ALA A 71 3.32 -10.70 3.58
N ASN A 72 2.44 -11.55 3.02
CA ASN A 72 1.86 -12.66 3.77
C ASN A 72 1.62 -13.89 2.89
N ARG A 73 1.60 -15.05 3.53
CA ARG A 73 1.10 -16.31 2.99
C ARG A 73 -0.21 -16.67 3.66
N ALA A 74 -1.22 -16.99 2.86
CA ALA A 74 -2.51 -17.46 3.34
C ALA A 74 -2.68 -18.94 3.07
N PHE A 75 -3.27 -19.66 4.02
CA PHE A 75 -3.62 -21.07 3.92
C PHE A 75 -5.12 -21.24 4.16
N VAL A 76 -5.73 -22.19 3.45
CA VAL A 76 -7.07 -22.68 3.77
C VAL A 76 -6.95 -23.98 4.57
N ILE A 77 -7.49 -23.97 5.78
CA ILE A 77 -7.62 -25.15 6.63
C ILE A 77 -9.06 -25.66 6.50
N ARG A 78 -9.20 -26.91 6.04
CA ARG A 78 -10.50 -27.57 5.84
C ARG A 78 -10.75 -28.59 6.94
N PHE A 79 -11.97 -28.64 7.44
CA PHE A 79 -12.40 -29.61 8.45
C PHE A 79 -13.32 -30.68 7.83
N ARG A 80 -13.44 -31.81 8.51
CA ARG A 80 -14.28 -32.95 8.07
C ARG A 80 -15.76 -32.64 7.94
N ASP A 81 -16.24 -31.62 8.68
CA ASP A 81 -17.63 -31.13 8.63
C ASP A 81 -17.89 -30.17 7.44
N GLY A 82 -16.87 -29.92 6.60
CA GLY A 82 -16.93 -29.00 5.47
C GLY A 82 -16.61 -27.54 5.84
N PHE A 83 -16.42 -27.24 7.12
CA PHE A 83 -16.01 -25.90 7.55
C PHE A 83 -14.61 -25.56 7.04
N LYS A 84 -14.40 -24.28 6.74
CA LYS A 84 -13.13 -23.75 6.24
C LYS A 84 -12.76 -22.51 7.05
N LEU A 85 -11.48 -22.39 7.40
CA LEU A 85 -10.91 -21.16 7.92
C LEU A 85 -9.65 -20.79 7.15
N VAL A 86 -9.30 -19.52 7.16
CA VAL A 86 -8.05 -19.01 6.61
C VAL A 86 -7.05 -18.81 7.75
N ALA A 87 -5.85 -19.34 7.57
CA ALA A 87 -4.69 -18.99 8.39
C ALA A 87 -3.78 -18.07 7.58
N ARG A 88 -3.62 -16.83 8.02
CA ARG A 88 -2.71 -15.85 7.40
C ARG A 88 -1.46 -15.74 8.24
N ILE A 89 -0.29 -15.91 7.61
CA ILE A 89 1.03 -15.87 8.24
C ILE A 89 1.85 -14.77 7.56
N PRO A 90 2.35 -13.77 8.30
CA PRO A 90 3.22 -12.74 7.75
C PRO A 90 4.60 -13.30 7.41
N TYR A 91 5.26 -12.72 6.41
CA TYR A 91 6.65 -13.02 6.11
C TYR A 91 7.61 -12.36 7.11
N PRO A 92 8.81 -12.92 7.35
CA PRO A 92 9.81 -12.31 8.23
C PRO A 92 10.16 -10.85 7.92
N VAL A 93 10.04 -10.44 6.66
CA VAL A 93 10.34 -9.08 6.18
C VAL A 93 9.29 -8.03 6.60
N THR A 94 8.11 -8.43 7.10
CA THR A 94 7.07 -7.48 7.47
C THR A 94 7.43 -6.70 8.73
N GLU A 95 7.33 -5.38 8.66
CA GLU A 95 7.56 -4.47 9.78
C GLU A 95 6.39 -3.50 9.94
N PRO A 96 6.05 -3.07 11.19
CA PRO A 96 6.58 -3.56 12.48
C PRO A 96 6.01 -4.92 12.91
N ARG A 97 6.84 -5.95 13.04
CA ARG A 97 6.44 -7.37 13.22
C ARG A 97 5.17 -7.59 14.07
N GLN A 98 5.29 -7.44 15.40
CA GLN A 98 4.19 -7.77 16.32
C GLN A 98 3.01 -6.81 16.18
N LEU A 99 3.29 -5.53 15.93
CA LEU A 99 2.26 -4.50 15.86
C LEU A 99 1.38 -4.67 14.62
N VAL A 100 1.92 -5.09 13.49
CA VAL A 100 1.15 -5.28 12.24
C VAL A 100 0.06 -6.33 12.43
N VAL A 101 0.40 -7.50 12.99
CA VAL A 101 -0.55 -8.60 13.20
C VAL A 101 -1.61 -8.22 14.24
N ALA A 102 -1.18 -7.62 15.35
CA ALA A 102 -2.09 -7.15 16.39
C ALA A 102 -3.05 -6.08 15.86
N SER A 103 -2.53 -5.13 15.06
CA SER A 103 -3.30 -4.04 14.48
C SER A 103 -4.32 -4.51 13.46
N GLU A 104 -3.91 -5.44 12.58
CA GLU A 104 -4.78 -6.01 11.56
C GLU A 104 -5.96 -6.76 12.22
N ALA A 105 -5.69 -7.58 13.23
CA ALA A 105 -6.74 -8.30 13.97
C ALA A 105 -7.70 -7.35 14.70
N ALA A 106 -7.18 -6.33 15.39
CA ALA A 106 -8.00 -5.35 16.10
C ALA A 106 -8.83 -4.48 15.15
N THR A 107 -8.26 -4.09 14.00
CA THR A 107 -8.95 -3.33 12.95
C THR A 107 -10.12 -4.12 12.39
N MET A 108 -9.91 -5.38 12.00
CA MET A 108 -10.99 -6.22 11.47
C MET A 108 -12.09 -6.46 12.52
N ALA A 109 -11.72 -6.74 13.77
CA ALA A 109 -12.70 -6.89 14.85
C ALA A 109 -13.50 -5.61 15.10
N PHE A 110 -12.86 -4.44 15.10
CA PHE A 110 -13.53 -3.14 15.23
C PHE A 110 -14.51 -2.90 14.09
N LEU A 111 -14.07 -3.06 12.83
CA LEU A 111 -14.89 -2.87 11.64
C LEU A 111 -16.09 -3.82 11.63
N ARG A 112 -15.88 -5.10 11.95
CA ARG A 112 -16.95 -6.10 12.05
C ARG A 112 -17.97 -5.71 13.12
N SER A 113 -17.53 -5.21 14.28
CA SER A 113 -18.43 -4.73 15.35
C SER A 113 -19.33 -3.57 14.91
N LYS A 114 -18.89 -2.81 13.90
CA LYS A 114 -19.61 -1.70 13.28
C LYS A 114 -20.42 -2.12 12.03
N GLY A 115 -20.49 -3.42 11.73
CA GLY A 115 -21.26 -3.96 10.60
C GLY A 115 -20.60 -3.74 9.24
N ILE A 116 -19.30 -3.48 9.21
CA ILE A 116 -18.50 -3.47 7.98
C ILE A 116 -18.22 -4.93 7.60
N PRO A 117 -18.44 -5.33 6.33
CA PRO A 117 -18.21 -6.69 5.87
C PRO A 117 -16.72 -6.98 5.73
N VAL A 118 -16.10 -7.45 6.81
CA VAL A 118 -14.73 -7.96 6.86
C VAL A 118 -14.75 -9.37 7.46
N PRO A 119 -13.74 -10.23 7.19
CA PRO A 119 -13.67 -11.56 7.80
C PRO A 119 -13.76 -11.52 9.33
N ASP A 120 -14.52 -12.43 9.92
CA ASP A 120 -14.50 -12.64 11.37
C ASP A 120 -13.14 -13.21 11.83
N ILE A 121 -12.69 -12.79 13.02
CA ILE A 121 -11.40 -13.22 13.59
C ILE A 121 -11.66 -14.31 14.63
N TYR A 122 -11.21 -15.53 14.33
CA TYR A 122 -11.35 -16.67 15.24
C TYR A 122 -10.23 -16.70 16.30
N GLY A 123 -9.05 -16.19 15.96
CA GLY A 123 -7.92 -16.08 16.88
C GLY A 123 -6.68 -15.56 16.16
N TYR A 124 -5.69 -15.05 16.90
CA TYR A 124 -4.42 -14.62 16.33
C TYR A 124 -3.32 -14.74 17.38
N SER A 125 -2.07 -14.81 16.92
CA SER A 125 -0.87 -14.59 17.73
C SER A 125 0.00 -13.56 17.04
N ALA A 126 0.25 -12.44 17.71
CA ALA A 126 1.13 -11.37 17.22
C ALA A 126 2.63 -11.65 17.50
N SER A 127 2.94 -12.73 18.22
CA SER A 127 4.31 -13.15 18.52
C SER A 127 4.56 -14.57 18.02
N ALA A 128 5.76 -14.82 17.50
CA ALA A 128 6.23 -16.18 17.21
C ALA A 128 6.46 -17.03 18.49
N ASP A 129 6.43 -16.43 19.68
CA ASP A 129 6.48 -17.13 20.98
C ASP A 129 5.14 -17.82 21.29
N ASN A 130 4.83 -18.85 20.50
CA ASN A 130 3.68 -19.73 20.66
C ASN A 130 4.01 -21.11 20.07
N SER A 131 3.15 -22.11 20.26
CA SER A 131 3.46 -23.48 19.85
C SER A 131 3.58 -23.68 18.34
N ALA A 132 2.98 -22.83 17.51
CA ALA A 132 3.19 -22.85 16.06
C ALA A 132 4.53 -22.22 15.63
N GLN A 133 5.25 -21.55 16.53
CA GLN A 133 6.54 -20.88 16.26
C GLN A 133 6.46 -19.77 15.19
N THR A 134 5.26 -19.22 14.98
CA THR A 134 5.03 -18.14 14.01
C THR A 134 3.84 -17.29 14.42
N GLU A 135 3.87 -16.02 14.03
CA GLU A 135 2.70 -15.16 14.06
C GLU A 135 1.63 -15.69 13.09
N TYR A 136 0.36 -15.49 13.43
CA TYR A 136 -0.75 -15.89 12.57
C TYR A 136 -2.03 -15.11 12.89
N ILE A 137 -2.94 -15.07 11.92
CA ILE A 137 -4.35 -14.72 12.09
C ILE A 137 -5.19 -15.86 11.54
N PHE A 138 -6.08 -16.43 12.37
CA PHE A 138 -7.15 -17.32 11.95
C PHE A 138 -8.43 -16.52 11.74
N MET A 139 -8.98 -16.59 10.53
CA MET A 139 -10.12 -15.78 10.15
C MET A 139 -11.10 -16.53 9.24
N GLU A 140 -12.29 -15.95 9.10
CA GLU A 140 -13.35 -16.41 8.21
C GLU A 140 -12.85 -16.58 6.78
N TYR A 141 -13.24 -17.69 6.14
CA TYR A 141 -13.04 -17.86 4.71
C TYR A 141 -14.09 -17.01 3.97
N SER A 142 -13.64 -15.89 3.38
CA SER A 142 -14.52 -14.87 2.81
C SER A 142 -15.59 -15.45 1.88
N PRO A 143 -16.88 -15.07 2.07
CA PRO A 143 -17.94 -15.44 1.16
C PRO A 143 -17.87 -14.65 -0.15
N GLY A 144 -18.59 -15.13 -1.17
CA GLY A 144 -18.70 -14.45 -2.46
C GLY A 144 -17.57 -14.79 -3.43
N ARG A 145 -17.48 -13.99 -4.50
CA ARG A 145 -16.52 -14.16 -5.60
C ARG A 145 -15.51 -13.01 -5.57
N ASN A 146 -14.24 -13.33 -5.79
CA ASN A 146 -13.17 -12.34 -5.83
C ASN A 146 -13.33 -11.40 -7.03
N LEU A 147 -13.42 -10.09 -6.81
CA LEU A 147 -13.66 -9.10 -7.86
C LEU A 147 -12.53 -9.06 -8.90
N GLY A 148 -11.28 -9.32 -8.50
CA GLY A 148 -10.13 -9.39 -9.40
C GLY A 148 -10.32 -10.41 -10.53
N THR A 149 -10.97 -11.54 -10.25
CA THR A 149 -11.29 -12.57 -11.27
C THR A 149 -12.46 -12.17 -12.19
N LEU A 150 -13.25 -11.16 -11.82
CA LEU A 150 -14.46 -10.74 -12.53
C LEU A 150 -14.30 -9.42 -13.27
N TRP A 151 -13.31 -8.61 -12.89
CA TRP A 151 -13.21 -7.20 -13.25
C TRP A 151 -13.20 -6.95 -14.76
N ALA A 152 -12.46 -7.77 -15.50
CA ALA A 152 -12.36 -7.71 -16.96
C ALA A 152 -13.72 -8.00 -17.62
N ASP A 153 -14.44 -9.01 -17.13
CA ASP A 153 -15.68 -9.54 -17.74
C ASP A 153 -16.95 -8.81 -17.31
N MET A 154 -16.86 -7.87 -16.37
CA MET A 154 -18.03 -7.09 -15.94
C MET A 154 -18.61 -6.27 -17.11
N ASN A 155 -19.93 -6.14 -17.16
CA ASN A 155 -20.58 -5.15 -18.02
C ASN A 155 -20.78 -3.82 -17.25
N GLU A 156 -21.27 -2.80 -17.94
CA GLU A 156 -21.49 -1.47 -17.35
C GLU A 156 -22.45 -1.51 -16.13
N HIS A 157 -23.55 -2.26 -16.23
CA HIS A 157 -24.52 -2.39 -15.13
C HIS A 157 -23.90 -3.03 -13.89
N HIS A 158 -23.06 -4.05 -14.07
CA HIS A 158 -22.35 -4.72 -12.97
C HIS A 158 -21.37 -3.77 -12.30
N ARG A 159 -20.62 -2.99 -13.07
CA ARG A 159 -19.69 -1.98 -12.55
C ARG A 159 -20.40 -0.88 -11.78
N LEU A 160 -21.54 -0.39 -12.28
CA LEU A 160 -22.32 0.62 -11.58
C LEU A 160 -22.86 0.12 -10.23
N ARG A 161 -23.34 -1.13 -10.16
CA ARG A 161 -23.75 -1.74 -8.88
C ARG A 161 -22.58 -1.84 -7.91
N PHE A 162 -21.42 -2.25 -8.38
CA PHE A 162 -20.21 -2.28 -7.57
C PHE A 162 -19.82 -0.90 -7.05
N VAL A 163 -19.74 0.13 -7.91
CA VAL A 163 -19.36 1.50 -7.51
C VAL A 163 -20.31 2.03 -6.43
N ARG A 164 -21.62 1.82 -6.58
CA ARG A 164 -22.60 2.20 -5.55
C ARG A 164 -22.37 1.46 -4.23
N SER A 165 -22.13 0.16 -4.30
CA SER A 165 -21.83 -0.65 -3.11
C SER A 165 -20.54 -0.20 -2.43
N LEU A 166 -19.53 0.21 -3.20
CA LEU A 166 -18.25 0.71 -2.69
C LEU A 166 -18.42 2.04 -1.97
N VAL A 167 -19.04 3.03 -2.62
CA VAL A 167 -19.26 4.36 -2.02
C VAL A 167 -20.13 4.27 -0.76
N ALA A 168 -21.17 3.43 -0.77
CA ALA A 168 -21.99 3.20 0.42
C ALA A 168 -21.17 2.58 1.58
N LEU A 169 -20.20 1.74 1.27
CA LEU A 169 -19.30 1.14 2.25
C LEU A 169 -18.27 2.14 2.77
N GLU A 170 -17.62 2.90 1.90
CA GLU A 170 -16.68 3.97 2.28
C GLU A 170 -17.38 5.03 3.15
N SER A 171 -18.60 5.42 2.80
CA SER A 171 -19.42 6.34 3.61
C SER A 171 -19.60 5.82 5.04
N ARG A 172 -19.89 4.52 5.22
CA ARG A 172 -20.01 3.91 6.56
C ARG A 172 -18.68 3.89 7.30
N ILE A 173 -17.59 3.54 6.62
CA ILE A 173 -16.25 3.47 7.22
C ILE A 173 -15.78 4.87 7.63
N PHE A 174 -15.95 5.87 6.78
CA PHE A 174 -15.51 7.24 7.05
C PHE A 174 -16.35 7.91 8.13
N ASN A 175 -17.57 7.43 8.40
CA ASN A 175 -18.38 7.92 9.52
C ASN A 175 -18.00 7.30 10.88
N LEU A 176 -17.08 6.34 10.92
CA LEU A 176 -16.56 5.82 12.19
C LEU A 176 -15.73 6.90 12.89
N ARG A 177 -16.10 7.22 14.14
CA ARG A 177 -15.40 8.22 14.96
C ARG A 177 -14.20 7.58 15.64
N LEU A 178 -13.02 8.12 15.38
CA LEU A 178 -11.77 7.72 16.02
C LEU A 178 -11.17 8.91 16.79
N PRO A 179 -10.63 8.69 17.99
CA PRO A 179 -10.20 9.77 18.87
C PRO A 179 -8.80 10.33 18.54
N ALA A 180 -8.03 9.63 17.71
CA ALA A 180 -6.66 9.97 17.36
C ALA A 180 -6.27 9.32 16.02
N SER A 181 -5.18 9.81 15.43
CA SER A 181 -4.51 9.19 14.28
C SER A 181 -3.47 8.16 14.76
N GLY A 182 -3.34 7.05 14.04
CA GLY A 182 -2.54 5.90 14.46
C GLY A 182 -3.20 4.59 14.05
N SER A 183 -2.78 3.45 14.61
CA SER A 183 -3.37 2.15 14.30
C SER A 183 -4.25 1.63 15.44
N LEU A 184 -5.21 0.76 15.15
CA LEU A 184 -6.12 0.19 16.15
C LEU A 184 -5.50 -1.04 16.80
N TYR A 185 -5.69 -1.21 18.11
CA TYR A 185 -5.19 -2.36 18.87
C TYR A 185 -6.18 -2.80 19.93
N PHE A 186 -6.04 -4.04 20.40
CA PHE A 186 -6.57 -4.43 21.70
C PHE A 186 -5.62 -3.97 22.81
N SER A 187 -6.16 -3.69 24.00
CA SER A 187 -5.36 -3.21 25.15
C SER A 187 -4.18 -4.13 25.49
N ARG A 188 -4.34 -5.45 25.31
CA ARG A 188 -3.35 -6.48 25.65
C ARG A 188 -2.11 -6.49 24.75
N ASP A 189 -2.23 -5.97 23.53
CA ASP A 189 -1.15 -5.98 22.54
C ASP A 189 -0.26 -4.74 22.65
N LEU A 190 -0.70 -3.74 23.43
CA LEU A 190 0.07 -2.53 23.71
C LEU A 190 0.76 -2.67 25.07
N THR A 191 2.05 -2.39 25.10
CA THR A 191 2.81 -2.38 26.35
C THR A 191 2.32 -1.25 27.27
N THR A 192 2.58 -1.34 28.58
CA THR A 192 2.25 -0.27 29.53
C THR A 192 2.98 1.04 29.25
N ALA A 193 4.10 1.00 28.51
CA ALA A 193 4.87 2.17 28.12
C ALA A 193 4.33 2.84 26.84
N SER A 194 3.47 2.16 26.07
CA SER A 194 2.91 2.69 24.83
C SER A 194 1.82 3.71 25.12
N THR A 195 1.97 4.92 24.57
CA THR A 195 0.87 5.89 24.51
C THR A 195 -0.31 5.28 23.76
N LYS A 196 -1.52 5.42 24.30
CA LYS A 196 -2.75 4.89 23.69
C LYS A 196 -3.96 5.74 24.04
N VAL A 197 -4.91 5.82 23.11
CA VAL A 197 -6.17 6.55 23.29
C VAL A 197 -7.33 5.59 23.11
N ALA A 198 -8.21 5.50 24.10
CA ALA A 198 -9.36 4.59 24.06
C ALA A 198 -10.37 5.02 22.99
N VAL A 199 -10.83 4.08 22.17
CA VAL A 199 -11.93 4.30 21.23
C VAL A 199 -13.24 4.10 21.97
N GLU A 200 -14.13 5.08 21.89
CA GLU A 200 -15.47 4.98 22.48
C GLU A 200 -16.24 3.81 21.84
N SER A 201 -16.60 2.83 22.66
CA SER A 201 -17.43 1.71 22.24
C SER A 201 -18.85 1.88 22.77
N ASP A 202 -19.85 1.81 21.90
CA ASP A 202 -21.21 1.47 22.33
C ASP A 202 -21.14 0.10 23.01
N GLU A 203 -21.46 0.04 24.30
CA GLU A 203 -21.29 -1.11 25.21
C GLU A 203 -22.02 -2.40 24.76
N SER A 204 -22.72 -2.38 23.62
CA SER A 204 -23.66 -3.44 23.20
C SER A 204 -23.09 -4.54 22.28
N ARG A 205 -21.85 -4.44 21.77
CA ARG A 205 -21.38 -5.39 20.72
C ARG A 205 -19.92 -5.88 20.76
N SER A 206 -19.02 -5.31 21.57
CA SER A 206 -17.63 -5.79 21.68
C SER A 206 -17.31 -6.22 23.10
N SER A 207 -16.71 -7.40 23.27
CA SER A 207 -16.27 -7.91 24.57
C SER A 207 -14.96 -7.27 25.06
N ALA A 208 -14.23 -6.55 24.18
CA ALA A 208 -12.96 -5.91 24.51
C ALA A 208 -12.90 -4.45 24.00
N PRO A 209 -12.37 -3.51 24.81
CA PRO A 209 -12.16 -2.13 24.39
C PRO A 209 -11.03 -2.02 23.34
N PHE A 210 -11.25 -1.16 22.35
CA PHE A 210 -10.27 -0.84 21.31
C PHE A 210 -9.50 0.42 21.67
N TYR A 211 -8.24 0.51 21.22
CA TYR A 211 -7.38 1.66 21.43
C TYR A 211 -6.72 2.08 20.12
N VAL A 212 -6.54 3.37 19.92
CA VAL A 212 -5.58 3.88 18.93
C VAL A 212 -4.21 3.91 19.59
N GLY A 213 -3.23 3.29 18.96
CA GLY A 213 -1.84 3.19 19.39
C GLY A 213 -0.87 3.70 18.31
N PRO A 214 0.42 3.31 18.40
CA PRO A 214 1.42 3.64 17.39
C PRO A 214 1.00 3.23 15.97
N SER A 215 1.32 4.04 14.98
CA SER A 215 1.06 3.76 13.57
C SER A 215 1.87 2.55 13.08
N THR A 216 1.23 1.63 12.37
CA THR A 216 1.89 0.54 11.63
C THR A 216 2.35 0.95 10.23
N SER A 217 2.23 2.22 9.85
CA SER A 217 2.63 2.69 8.51
C SER A 217 4.11 2.41 8.25
N LEU A 218 4.40 1.60 7.22
CA LEU A 218 5.74 1.07 6.90
C LEU A 218 6.86 2.14 6.84
N PRO A 219 6.65 3.36 6.29
CA PRO A 219 7.65 4.42 6.33
C PRO A 219 8.21 4.75 7.72
N PHE A 220 7.50 4.47 8.81
CA PHE A 220 7.99 4.67 10.18
C PHE A 220 8.94 3.58 10.69
N TRP A 221 9.01 2.45 9.99
CA TRP A 221 9.64 1.23 10.49
C TRP A 221 10.65 0.63 9.51
N TYR A 222 10.59 0.99 8.24
CA TYR A 222 11.43 0.41 7.18
C TYR A 222 12.94 0.52 7.49
N GLY A 223 13.60 -0.63 7.48
CA GLY A 223 15.03 -0.78 7.73
C GLY A 223 15.46 -0.22 9.10
N LYS A 224 16.54 0.57 9.17
CA LYS A 224 17.09 1.13 10.43
C LYS A 224 16.17 2.14 11.11
N ARG A 225 15.05 2.53 10.49
CA ARG A 225 14.03 3.39 11.11
C ARG A 225 13.35 2.70 12.30
N ASN A 226 13.30 1.37 12.33
CA ASN A 226 12.81 0.62 13.50
C ASN A 226 13.71 0.79 14.75
N GLN A 227 14.98 1.20 14.59
CA GLN A 227 15.92 1.44 15.69
C GLN A 227 15.85 2.86 16.27
N LEU A 228 15.02 3.73 15.68
CA LEU A 228 14.88 5.11 16.14
C LEU A 228 13.87 5.21 17.28
N ASP A 229 14.23 6.00 18.29
CA ASP A 229 13.35 6.41 19.38
C ASP A 229 12.57 7.67 18.96
N VAL A 230 11.55 7.44 18.13
CA VAL A 230 10.68 8.49 17.59
C VAL A 230 9.25 8.25 18.04
N ASP A 231 8.50 9.33 18.22
CA ASP A 231 7.07 9.26 18.45
C ASP A 231 6.37 8.73 17.19
N ARG A 232 5.67 7.61 17.34
CA ARG A 232 4.91 6.94 16.27
C ARG A 232 3.41 7.04 16.50
N GLY A 233 2.99 7.89 17.43
CA GLY A 233 1.60 8.09 17.80
C GLY A 233 1.16 7.18 18.96
N PRO A 234 -0.13 7.21 19.31
CA PRO A 234 -1.21 7.90 18.60
C PRO A 234 -1.13 9.42 18.69
N PHE A 235 -1.61 10.11 17.66
CA PHE A 235 -1.60 11.58 17.56
C PHE A 235 -3.02 12.14 17.66
N THR A 236 -3.31 12.92 18.71
CA THR A 236 -4.59 13.65 18.85
C THR A 236 -4.59 14.95 18.05
N GLU A 237 -3.43 15.59 17.93
CA GLU A 237 -3.26 16.85 17.19
C GLU A 237 -2.85 16.59 15.75
N VAL A 238 -3.53 17.26 14.81
CA VAL A 238 -3.27 17.10 13.38
C VAL A 238 -1.88 17.58 12.98
N GLU A 239 -1.39 18.68 13.58
CA GLU A 239 -0.03 19.16 13.35
C GLU A 239 1.03 18.11 13.73
N ALA A 240 0.79 17.31 14.78
CA ALA A 240 1.70 16.23 15.14
C ALA A 240 1.74 15.13 14.06
N VAL A 241 0.58 14.82 13.44
CA VAL A 241 0.49 13.87 12.33
C VAL A 241 1.36 14.31 11.15
N LEU A 242 1.22 15.56 10.70
CA LEU A 242 1.99 16.06 9.55
C LEU A 242 3.49 16.09 9.83
N ASN A 243 3.87 16.38 11.08
CA ASN A 243 5.27 16.56 11.44
C ASN A 243 6.01 15.25 11.75
N ALA A 244 5.30 14.18 12.14
CA ALA A 244 5.91 12.95 12.64
C ALA A 244 6.85 12.28 11.61
N GLY A 245 6.40 12.15 10.36
CA GLY A 245 7.18 11.54 9.29
C GLY A 245 8.50 12.29 9.01
N ALA A 246 8.42 13.62 8.89
CA ALA A 246 9.59 14.45 8.64
C ALA A 246 10.57 14.49 9.81
N LYS A 247 10.06 14.59 11.04
CA LYS A 247 10.89 14.52 12.26
C LYS A 247 11.63 13.19 12.37
N LYS A 248 10.97 12.08 12.02
CA LYS A 248 11.61 10.76 11.93
C LYS A 248 12.72 10.76 10.88
N GLU A 249 12.46 11.21 9.66
CA GLU A 249 13.50 11.19 8.62
C GLU A 249 14.69 12.11 8.94
N ILE A 250 14.45 13.26 9.58
CA ILE A 250 15.53 14.12 10.08
C ILE A 250 16.42 13.35 11.06
N GLN A 251 15.84 12.60 12.00
CA GLN A 251 16.62 11.78 12.94
C GLN A 251 17.34 10.62 12.24
N TYR A 252 16.71 9.98 11.26
CA TYR A 252 17.33 8.95 10.44
C TYR A 252 18.58 9.50 9.74
N LEU A 253 18.45 10.62 9.02
CA LEU A 253 19.55 11.23 8.28
C LEU A 253 20.66 11.74 9.19
N ALA A 254 20.33 12.27 10.37
CA ALA A 254 21.34 12.69 11.34
C ALA A 254 22.20 11.52 11.85
N ARG A 255 21.61 10.32 11.96
CA ARG A 255 22.30 9.13 12.51
C ARG A 255 22.94 8.24 11.46
N TYR A 256 22.29 8.09 10.31
CA TYR A 256 22.64 7.10 9.27
C TYR A 256 22.83 7.72 7.88
N GLY A 257 22.55 9.01 7.71
CA GLY A 257 22.62 9.68 6.42
C GLY A 257 24.03 9.61 5.81
N ARG A 258 24.10 9.22 4.54
CA ARG A 258 25.33 9.14 3.74
C ARG A 258 24.98 9.33 2.27
N PRO A 259 25.91 9.72 1.39
CA PRO A 259 25.62 9.81 -0.04
C PRO A 259 25.19 8.46 -0.62
N LEU A 260 24.08 8.44 -1.37
CA LEU A 260 23.50 7.25 -1.99
C LEU A 260 23.20 7.50 -3.46
N PHE A 261 23.29 6.47 -4.30
CA PHE A 261 22.61 6.53 -5.59
C PHE A 261 21.09 6.50 -5.37
N PRO A 262 20.28 7.04 -6.28
CA PRO A 262 18.86 6.71 -6.32
C PRO A 262 18.65 5.19 -6.32
N PHE A 263 17.73 4.73 -5.48
CA PHE A 263 17.38 3.31 -5.38
C PHE A 263 16.81 2.78 -6.70
N ASN A 264 15.88 3.52 -7.31
CA ASN A 264 15.46 3.23 -8.67
C ASN A 264 16.61 3.55 -9.63
N ARG A 265 17.19 2.50 -10.23
CA ARG A 265 18.37 2.65 -11.08
C ARG A 265 18.12 3.50 -12.32
N MET A 266 16.90 3.55 -12.84
CA MET A 266 16.53 4.42 -13.97
C MET A 266 16.70 5.91 -13.64
N GLN A 267 16.55 6.29 -12.37
CA GLN A 267 16.74 7.69 -11.95
C GLN A 267 18.22 8.08 -11.84
N ARG A 268 19.16 7.12 -11.86
CA ARG A 268 20.59 7.44 -11.67
C ARG A 268 21.15 8.26 -12.82
N GLU A 269 20.65 8.07 -14.03
CA GLU A 269 21.05 8.84 -15.21
C GLU A 269 20.65 10.32 -15.07
N THR A 270 19.49 10.61 -14.48
CA THR A 270 19.02 11.97 -14.16
C THR A 270 20.05 12.75 -13.35
N PHE A 271 20.80 12.07 -12.48
CA PHE A 271 21.86 12.65 -11.66
C PHE A 271 23.27 12.36 -12.18
N ASN A 272 23.44 12.14 -13.49
CA ASN A 272 24.74 11.87 -14.13
C ASN A 272 25.50 10.71 -13.48
N LEU A 273 24.80 9.69 -12.97
CA LEU A 273 25.38 8.57 -12.25
C LEU A 273 26.21 9.02 -11.03
N GLU A 274 25.71 10.01 -10.28
CA GLU A 274 26.32 10.48 -9.04
C GLU A 274 25.47 10.17 -7.80
N LYS A 275 26.16 10.02 -6.67
CA LYS A 275 25.52 9.85 -5.36
C LYS A 275 24.97 11.17 -4.86
N GLN A 276 23.74 11.13 -4.37
CA GLN A 276 23.01 12.28 -3.85
C GLN A 276 23.30 12.50 -2.38
N LEU A 277 23.49 13.77 -2.01
CA LEU A 277 23.82 14.15 -0.64
C LEU A 277 22.55 14.18 0.24
N PRO A 278 22.58 13.59 1.45
CA PRO A 278 21.45 13.62 2.37
C PRO A 278 21.11 15.03 2.88
N SER A 279 22.06 15.97 2.83
CA SER A 279 21.86 17.36 3.28
C SER A 279 20.80 18.10 2.45
N VAL A 280 20.64 17.78 1.16
CA VAL A 280 19.62 18.39 0.29
C VAL A 280 18.22 17.92 0.68
N HIS A 281 18.07 16.62 1.00
CA HIS A 281 16.81 16.11 1.53
C HIS A 281 16.51 16.67 2.92
N LEU A 282 17.52 16.76 3.79
CA LEU A 282 17.38 17.35 5.12
C LEU A 282 16.87 18.80 5.06
N ASP A 283 17.42 19.61 4.16
CA ASP A 283 16.94 20.97 3.90
C ASP A 283 15.47 20.99 3.46
N SER A 284 15.09 20.05 2.57
CA SER A 284 13.70 19.93 2.11
C SER A 284 12.74 19.54 3.25
N LEU A 285 13.13 18.62 4.13
CA LEU A 285 12.34 18.26 5.32
C LEU A 285 12.19 19.44 6.29
N GLN A 286 13.25 20.22 6.51
CA GLN A 286 13.19 21.42 7.35
C GLN A 286 12.28 22.50 6.77
N LYS A 287 12.30 22.70 5.45
CA LYS A 287 11.37 23.57 4.73
C LYS A 287 9.93 23.07 4.82
N TYR A 288 9.69 21.76 4.67
CA TYR A 288 8.37 21.17 4.87
C TYR A 288 7.81 21.46 6.26
N LEU A 289 8.62 21.28 7.33
CA LEU A 289 8.17 21.56 8.69
C LEU A 289 7.72 23.02 8.89
N GLN A 290 8.32 23.99 8.18
CA GLN A 290 7.94 25.41 8.25
C GLN A 290 6.58 25.71 7.62
N ILE A 291 6.13 24.91 6.66
CA ILE A 291 4.84 25.09 5.97
C ILE A 291 3.75 24.11 6.43
N SER A 292 4.12 23.05 7.17
CA SER A 292 3.25 21.92 7.51
C SER A 292 1.90 22.35 8.11
N SER A 293 1.90 23.31 9.04
CA SER A 293 0.68 23.81 9.68
C SER A 293 -0.27 24.49 8.70
N ALA A 294 0.24 25.19 7.68
CA ALA A 294 -0.56 25.82 6.63
C ALA A 294 -1.17 24.82 5.63
N LEU A 295 -0.76 23.55 5.67
CA LEU A 295 -1.38 22.49 4.87
C LEU A 295 -2.67 21.95 5.52
N ILE A 296 -2.93 22.29 6.78
CA ILE A 296 -4.12 21.86 7.51
C ILE A 296 -5.32 22.70 7.05
N PRO A 297 -6.42 22.10 6.59
CA PRO A 297 -7.63 22.85 6.22
C PRO A 297 -8.27 23.48 7.46
N GLU A 298 -8.35 24.82 7.52
CA GLU A 298 -8.94 25.53 8.67
C GLU A 298 -10.48 25.56 8.64
N GLU A 299 -11.07 25.42 7.44
CA GLU A 299 -12.48 25.73 7.17
C GLU A 299 -13.44 24.63 7.61
N SER A 300 -12.94 23.41 7.88
CA SER A 300 -13.78 22.25 8.14
C SER A 300 -13.19 21.30 9.18
N ARG A 301 -13.85 21.23 10.35
CA ARG A 301 -13.52 20.26 11.41
C ARG A 301 -13.71 18.81 10.97
N GLU A 302 -14.59 18.57 10.00
CA GLU A 302 -14.83 17.24 9.46
C GLU A 302 -13.66 16.75 8.58
N LEU A 303 -12.88 17.65 7.97
CA LEU A 303 -11.71 17.27 7.18
C LEU A 303 -10.50 16.87 8.03
N ILE A 304 -10.37 17.45 9.22
CA ILE A 304 -9.21 17.23 10.10
C ILE A 304 -9.40 16.06 11.06
N ARG A 305 -10.60 15.47 11.14
CA ARG A 305 -10.87 14.35 12.04
C ARG A 305 -10.21 13.06 11.54
N PRO A 306 -9.73 12.18 12.44
CA PRO A 306 -9.22 10.87 12.05
C PRO A 306 -10.32 9.99 11.43
N VAL A 307 -10.01 9.38 10.30
CA VAL A 307 -10.80 8.32 9.64
C VAL A 307 -9.90 7.14 9.33
N ILE A 308 -10.46 5.94 9.26
CA ILE A 308 -9.75 4.77 8.72
C ILE A 308 -10.12 4.61 7.25
N ARG A 309 -9.15 4.25 6.41
CA ARG A 309 -9.37 3.87 5.02
C ARG A 309 -8.74 2.51 4.77
N HIS A 310 -9.30 1.75 3.83
CA HIS A 310 -8.68 0.51 3.40
C HIS A 310 -7.29 0.81 2.79
N PRO A 311 -6.21 0.16 3.25
CA PRO A 311 -4.85 0.49 2.82
C PRO A 311 -4.55 0.03 1.38
N ASP A 312 -5.23 -1.02 0.91
CA ASP A 312 -5.00 -1.61 -0.42
C ASP A 312 -6.31 -2.03 -1.12
N LEU A 313 -7.09 -1.06 -1.61
CA LEU A 313 -8.45 -1.30 -2.14
C LEU A 313 -8.46 -1.77 -3.60
N ARG A 314 -7.63 -2.76 -3.94
CA ARG A 314 -7.59 -3.38 -5.27
C ARG A 314 -8.67 -4.44 -5.44
N PRO A 315 -9.13 -4.74 -6.68
CA PRO A 315 -10.11 -5.78 -6.96
C PRO A 315 -9.80 -7.15 -6.35
N SER A 316 -8.51 -7.52 -6.23
CA SER A 316 -8.08 -8.77 -5.60
C SER A 316 -8.42 -8.87 -4.11
N ASN A 317 -8.68 -7.75 -3.43
CA ASN A 317 -9.00 -7.69 -2.00
C ASN A 317 -10.50 -7.54 -1.72
N ILE A 318 -11.33 -7.52 -2.78
CA ILE A 318 -12.77 -7.30 -2.68
C ILE A 318 -13.51 -8.57 -3.09
N PHE A 319 -14.46 -9.00 -2.27
CA PHE A 319 -15.37 -10.09 -2.59
C PHE A 319 -16.79 -9.56 -2.74
N VAL A 320 -17.46 -10.01 -3.80
CA VAL A 320 -18.81 -9.57 -4.15
C VAL A 320 -19.82 -10.72 -4.20
N SER A 321 -21.09 -10.40 -3.96
CA SER A 321 -22.22 -11.28 -4.20
C SER A 321 -22.47 -11.47 -5.71
N ASP A 322 -23.42 -12.34 -6.07
CA ASP A 322 -23.86 -12.49 -7.47
C ASP A 322 -24.47 -11.21 -8.06
N ASN A 323 -24.90 -10.28 -7.20
CA ASN A 323 -25.41 -8.97 -7.60
C ASN A 323 -24.31 -7.88 -7.68
N TYR A 324 -23.03 -8.24 -7.49
CA TYR A 324 -21.88 -7.33 -7.48
C TYR A 324 -21.88 -6.33 -6.30
N GLU A 325 -22.53 -6.70 -5.19
CA GLU A 325 -22.47 -5.96 -3.92
C GLU A 325 -21.32 -6.51 -3.08
N ILE A 326 -20.59 -5.63 -2.38
CA ILE A 326 -19.44 -6.01 -1.55
C ILE A 326 -19.93 -6.79 -0.32
N VAL A 327 -19.42 -8.01 -0.17
CA VAL A 327 -19.76 -8.91 0.95
C VAL A 327 -18.56 -9.24 1.85
N SER A 328 -17.33 -8.95 1.42
CA SER A 328 -16.14 -9.03 2.27
C SER A 328 -15.01 -8.17 1.70
N LEU A 329 -14.33 -7.43 2.58
CA LEU A 329 -13.04 -6.77 2.31
C LEU A 329 -11.95 -7.45 3.14
N ILE A 330 -10.90 -7.94 2.46
CA ILE A 330 -9.74 -8.55 3.09
C ILE A 330 -8.54 -7.61 3.02
N ASP A 331 -7.49 -7.93 3.75
CA ASP A 331 -6.22 -7.21 3.71
C ASP A 331 -6.23 -5.80 4.34
N TRP A 332 -6.53 -5.77 5.63
CA TRP A 332 -6.45 -4.58 6.49
C TRP A 332 -5.06 -4.38 7.11
N GLN A 333 -4.05 -5.06 6.58
CA GLN A 333 -2.68 -4.92 7.04
C GLN A 333 -2.20 -3.48 6.82
N ASN A 334 -1.50 -2.92 7.80
CA ASN A 334 -1.04 -1.53 7.81
C ASN A 334 -2.15 -0.46 7.79
N ALA A 335 -3.41 -0.83 8.05
CA ALA A 335 -4.47 0.15 8.19
C ALA A 335 -4.15 1.13 9.32
N THR A 336 -4.28 2.41 9.00
CA THR A 336 -4.08 3.53 9.91
C THR A 336 -5.27 4.46 9.84
N ALA A 337 -5.46 5.20 10.92
CA ALA A 337 -6.31 6.35 10.97
C ALA A 337 -5.48 7.61 10.77
N LEU A 338 -5.91 8.48 9.87
CA LEU A 338 -5.34 9.80 9.59
C LEU A 338 -6.48 10.81 9.40
N PRO A 339 -6.21 12.12 9.48
CA PRO A 339 -7.15 13.16 9.07
C PRO A 339 -7.78 12.85 7.71
N LEU A 340 -9.10 13.06 7.56
CA LEU A 340 -9.84 12.77 6.33
C LEU A 340 -9.22 13.42 5.09
N PHE A 341 -8.71 14.64 5.18
CA PHE A 341 -8.06 15.29 4.03
C PHE A 341 -6.80 14.54 3.56
N LEU A 342 -6.10 13.83 4.46
CA LEU A 342 -4.94 12.99 4.11
C LEU A 342 -5.36 11.61 3.58
N HIS A 343 -6.45 11.02 4.08
CA HIS A 343 -6.94 9.73 3.58
C HIS A 343 -7.81 9.81 2.33
N SER A 344 -8.34 10.99 2.00
CA SER A 344 -9.19 11.18 0.83
C SER A 344 -8.46 10.75 -0.45
N GLY A 345 -9.16 10.06 -1.34
CA GLY A 345 -8.64 9.67 -2.64
C GLY A 345 -9.67 8.84 -3.40
N ILE A 346 -9.37 8.58 -4.66
CA ILE A 346 -10.13 7.70 -5.54
C ILE A 346 -9.36 6.37 -5.60
N PRO A 347 -10.01 5.20 -5.54
CA PRO A 347 -9.34 3.92 -5.78
C PRO A 347 -8.69 3.91 -7.17
N ASP A 348 -7.47 3.40 -7.28
CA ASP A 348 -6.66 3.49 -8.51
C ASP A 348 -7.38 2.97 -9.76
N ASP A 349 -8.11 1.85 -9.65
CA ASP A 349 -8.91 1.27 -10.75
C ASP A 349 -10.11 2.14 -11.19
N LEU A 350 -10.43 3.19 -10.43
CA LEU A 350 -11.49 4.17 -10.70
C LEU A 350 -10.92 5.58 -10.92
N ASP A 351 -9.63 5.80 -10.68
CA ASP A 351 -9.00 7.11 -10.81
C ASP A 351 -8.58 7.35 -12.26
N ASN A 352 -9.07 8.45 -12.82
CA ASN A 352 -8.71 8.93 -14.15
C ASN A 352 -8.49 10.44 -14.11
N SER A 353 -8.07 10.99 -12.96
CA SER A 353 -7.98 12.43 -12.70
C SER A 353 -6.99 13.18 -13.61
N LEU A 354 -6.06 12.46 -14.25
CA LEU A 354 -5.13 13.05 -15.23
C LEU A 354 -5.80 13.33 -16.59
N ASP A 355 -6.92 12.66 -16.90
CA ASP A 355 -7.68 12.92 -18.11
C ASP A 355 -8.52 14.20 -17.95
N PRO A 356 -8.40 15.20 -18.85
CA PRO A 356 -9.08 16.49 -18.71
C PRO A 356 -10.61 16.37 -18.56
N ILE A 357 -11.24 15.47 -19.34
CA ILE A 357 -12.70 15.24 -19.30
C ILE A 357 -13.13 14.65 -17.95
N SER A 358 -12.33 13.74 -17.40
CA SER A 358 -12.59 13.17 -16.07
C SER A 358 -12.40 14.22 -14.98
N SER A 359 -11.33 15.02 -15.06
CA SER A 359 -11.04 16.07 -14.09
C SER A 359 -12.11 17.17 -14.03
N SER A 360 -12.72 17.51 -15.18
CA SER A 360 -13.83 18.48 -15.26
C SER A 360 -15.19 17.87 -14.90
N LEU A 361 -15.26 16.56 -14.60
CA LEU A 361 -16.49 15.81 -14.38
C LEU A 361 -17.52 16.00 -15.51
N GLU A 362 -17.03 16.10 -16.74
CA GLU A 362 -17.89 16.11 -17.92
C GLU A 362 -18.52 14.74 -18.13
N LEU A 363 -19.79 14.70 -18.57
CA LEU A 363 -20.49 13.45 -18.83
C LEU A 363 -19.78 12.70 -19.98
N PRO A 364 -19.21 11.50 -19.75
CA PRO A 364 -18.44 10.80 -20.77
C PRO A 364 -19.31 10.38 -21.95
N ARG A 365 -18.76 10.49 -23.16
CA ARG A 365 -19.42 10.08 -24.42
C ARG A 365 -18.42 9.33 -25.29
N LEU A 366 -18.94 8.39 -26.08
CA LEU A 366 -18.17 7.76 -27.15
C LEU A 366 -18.06 8.72 -28.35
N PRO A 367 -16.96 8.65 -29.13
CA PRO A 367 -16.85 9.37 -30.39
C PRO A 367 -17.95 8.97 -31.39
N ASP A 368 -18.47 9.93 -32.15
CA ASP A 368 -19.52 9.68 -33.16
C ASP A 368 -19.03 8.78 -34.31
N ASP A 369 -17.72 8.79 -34.57
CA ASP A 369 -17.03 8.04 -35.61
C ASP A 369 -16.46 6.68 -35.14
N LEU A 370 -16.82 6.21 -33.94
CA LEU A 370 -16.31 4.95 -33.36
C LEU A 370 -16.45 3.74 -34.31
N ALA A 371 -17.52 3.68 -35.10
CA ALA A 371 -17.76 2.58 -36.04
C ALA A 371 -16.87 2.62 -37.29
N ALA A 372 -16.23 3.76 -37.56
CA ALA A 372 -15.32 3.96 -38.69
C ALA A 372 -13.85 3.73 -38.33
N LEU A 373 -13.53 3.60 -37.03
CA LEU A 373 -12.18 3.34 -36.54
C LEU A 373 -11.75 1.89 -36.86
N ASP A 374 -10.44 1.68 -36.98
CA ASP A 374 -9.85 0.34 -36.96
C ASP A 374 -10.06 -0.33 -35.59
N GLU A 375 -9.78 -1.62 -35.51
CA GLU A 375 -10.08 -2.42 -34.32
C GLU A 375 -9.31 -1.96 -33.08
N ASP A 376 -8.03 -1.62 -33.22
CA ASP A 376 -7.17 -1.22 -32.12
C ASP A 376 -7.60 0.16 -31.60
N SER A 377 -7.74 1.14 -32.50
CA SER A 377 -8.24 2.48 -32.16
C SER A 377 -9.63 2.41 -31.49
N ARG A 378 -10.51 1.53 -31.96
CA ARG A 378 -11.83 1.33 -31.37
C ARG A 378 -11.74 0.76 -29.96
N LEU A 379 -10.86 -0.21 -29.71
CA LEU A 379 -10.64 -0.78 -28.37
C LEU A 379 -10.08 0.26 -27.39
N GLU A 380 -9.13 1.09 -27.84
CA GLU A 380 -8.59 2.19 -27.05
C GLU A 380 -9.68 3.19 -26.64
N GLN A 381 -10.55 3.60 -27.58
CA GLN A 381 -11.65 4.51 -27.29
C GLN A 381 -12.67 3.91 -26.30
N LEU A 382 -12.96 2.60 -26.42
CA LEU A 382 -13.85 1.91 -25.49
C LEU A 382 -13.26 1.83 -24.07
N GLU A 383 -11.95 1.55 -23.96
CA GLU A 383 -11.27 1.49 -22.67
C GLU A 383 -11.16 2.88 -22.03
N LEU A 384 -10.84 3.91 -22.82
CA LEU A 384 -10.83 5.30 -22.34
C LEU A 384 -12.21 5.74 -21.87
N PHE A 385 -13.26 5.45 -22.64
CA PHE A 385 -14.64 5.70 -22.23
C PHE A 385 -14.99 5.00 -20.92
N ARG A 386 -14.58 3.73 -20.77
CA ARG A 386 -14.78 2.96 -19.54
C ARG A 386 -14.11 3.64 -18.34
N LYS A 387 -12.84 4.06 -18.45
CA LYS A 387 -12.11 4.76 -17.37
C LYS A 387 -12.80 6.07 -16.99
N ARG A 388 -13.14 6.90 -17.98
CA ARG A 388 -13.91 8.15 -17.78
C ARG A 388 -15.23 7.91 -17.09
N HIS A 389 -16.00 6.91 -17.55
CA HIS A 389 -17.31 6.59 -16.99
C HIS A 389 -17.21 6.10 -15.54
N LEU A 390 -16.25 5.22 -15.21
CA LEU A 390 -16.03 4.76 -13.85
C LEU A 390 -15.66 5.90 -12.89
N HIS A 391 -14.73 6.74 -13.30
CA HIS A 391 -14.33 7.92 -12.54
C HIS A 391 -15.51 8.86 -12.29
N TYR A 392 -16.23 9.23 -13.37
CA TYR A 392 -17.41 10.07 -13.28
C TYR A 392 -18.46 9.49 -12.33
N ARG A 393 -18.78 8.19 -12.45
CA ARG A 393 -19.76 7.53 -11.59
C ARG A 393 -19.32 7.51 -10.13
N TYR A 394 -18.06 7.21 -9.85
CA TYR A 394 -17.54 7.23 -8.49
C TYR A 394 -17.67 8.63 -7.86
N MET A 395 -17.27 9.67 -8.58
CA MET A 395 -17.32 11.05 -8.09
C MET A 395 -18.76 11.52 -7.82
N ILE A 396 -19.69 11.25 -8.74
CA ILE A 396 -21.11 11.60 -8.57
C ILE A 396 -21.73 10.82 -7.40
N GLU A 397 -21.54 9.50 -7.32
CA GLU A 397 -22.07 8.71 -6.22
C GLU A 397 -21.47 9.14 -4.87
N THR A 398 -20.18 9.47 -4.83
CA THR A 398 -19.47 9.99 -3.63
C THR A 398 -20.04 11.34 -3.20
N SER A 399 -20.27 12.27 -4.13
CA SER A 399 -20.87 13.57 -3.81
C SER A 399 -22.25 13.45 -3.16
N ALA A 400 -23.05 12.47 -3.60
CA ALA A 400 -24.40 12.25 -3.10
C ALA A 400 -24.42 11.51 -1.75
N ASN A 401 -23.55 10.52 -1.56
CA ASN A 401 -23.65 9.56 -0.45
C ASN A 401 -22.53 9.66 0.59
N ASN A 402 -21.46 10.41 0.30
CA ASN A 402 -20.32 10.65 1.19
C ASN A 402 -19.80 12.09 1.05
N PRO A 403 -20.61 13.11 1.40
CA PRO A 403 -20.30 14.51 1.09
C PRO A 403 -19.01 15.02 1.75
N ALA A 404 -18.65 14.53 2.94
CA ALA A 404 -17.40 14.91 3.61
C ALA A 404 -16.15 14.39 2.85
N HIS A 405 -16.24 13.18 2.27
CA HIS A 405 -15.18 12.66 1.40
C HIS A 405 -15.11 13.43 0.10
N TYR A 406 -16.26 13.74 -0.51
CA TYR A 406 -16.30 14.58 -1.71
C TYR A 406 -15.67 15.96 -1.45
N GLU A 407 -16.01 16.62 -0.34
CA GLU A 407 -15.39 17.87 0.11
C GLU A 407 -13.86 17.73 0.21
N ALA A 408 -13.37 16.64 0.80
CA ALA A 408 -11.94 16.36 0.91
C ALA A 408 -11.27 16.12 -0.46
N LEU A 409 -11.95 15.46 -1.40
CA LEU A 409 -11.46 15.23 -2.76
C LEU A 409 -11.34 16.55 -3.54
N THR A 410 -12.36 17.41 -3.44
CA THR A 410 -12.44 18.68 -4.15
C THR A 410 -11.78 19.85 -3.42
N LEU A 411 -11.22 19.60 -2.23
CA LEU A 411 -10.50 20.62 -1.47
C LEU A 411 -9.39 21.22 -2.35
N PRO A 412 -9.21 22.56 -2.36
CA PRO A 412 -8.10 23.19 -3.06
C PRO A 412 -6.77 22.54 -2.66
N PHE A 413 -6.00 22.15 -3.67
CA PHE A 413 -4.70 21.51 -3.49
C PHE A 413 -4.74 20.15 -2.76
N SER A 414 -5.87 19.42 -2.77
CA SER A 414 -6.04 18.14 -2.03
C SER A 414 -4.96 17.10 -2.37
N VAL A 415 -4.69 16.86 -3.65
CA VAL A 415 -3.65 15.93 -4.13
C VAL A 415 -2.27 16.37 -3.65
N GLY A 416 -1.96 17.66 -3.77
CA GLY A 416 -0.67 18.22 -3.34
C GLY A 416 -0.44 18.09 -1.84
N ARG A 417 -1.47 18.27 -1.00
CA ARG A 417 -1.41 18.08 0.46
C ARG A 417 -1.03 16.65 0.83
N ARG A 418 -1.66 15.67 0.20
CA ARG A 418 -1.35 14.24 0.41
C ARG A 418 0.04 13.90 -0.08
N LYS A 419 0.37 14.28 -1.31
CA LYS A 419 1.67 14.02 -1.94
C LYS A 419 2.82 14.54 -1.07
N VAL A 420 2.77 15.79 -0.61
CA VAL A 420 3.86 16.35 0.22
C VAL A 420 3.95 15.70 1.60
N TYR A 421 2.81 15.32 2.20
CA TYR A 421 2.78 14.57 3.46
C TYR A 421 3.45 13.19 3.31
N ASP A 422 3.08 12.45 2.27
CA ASP A 422 3.63 11.12 1.99
C ASP A 422 5.14 11.21 1.70
N LEU A 423 5.57 12.16 0.86
CA LEU A 423 6.98 12.39 0.53
C LEU A 423 7.81 12.82 1.73
N ALA A 424 7.26 13.63 2.64
CA ALA A 424 7.96 14.04 3.86
C ALA A 424 8.08 12.90 4.88
N SER A 425 7.27 11.85 4.74
CA SER A 425 7.35 10.64 5.58
C SER A 425 8.13 9.50 4.93
N ALA A 426 8.33 9.52 3.61
CA ALA A 426 8.96 8.45 2.85
C ALA A 426 10.41 8.19 3.28
N PRO A 427 10.90 6.94 3.22
CA PRO A 427 12.30 6.63 3.40
C PRO A 427 13.18 7.38 2.38
N TRP A 428 14.18 8.14 2.84
CA TRP A 428 15.19 8.68 1.93
C TRP A 428 16.05 7.55 1.34
N GLN A 429 16.04 7.45 0.00
CA GLN A 429 16.67 6.38 -0.78
C GLN A 429 17.55 6.93 -1.92
N GLY A 430 18.24 8.05 -1.67
CA GLY A 430 19.17 8.65 -2.62
C GLY A 430 18.52 9.52 -3.70
N ASP A 431 17.25 9.87 -3.54
CA ASP A 431 16.53 10.81 -4.41
C ASP A 431 16.11 12.04 -3.59
N ASN A 432 16.45 13.22 -4.12
CA ASN A 432 16.23 14.52 -3.49
C ASN A 432 15.12 15.34 -4.16
N ILE A 433 14.63 14.91 -5.33
CA ILE A 433 13.80 15.74 -6.22
C ILE A 433 12.33 15.72 -5.84
N PRO A 434 11.66 14.58 -5.60
CA PRO A 434 10.21 14.54 -5.44
C PRO A 434 9.67 15.47 -4.33
N LEU A 435 10.31 15.47 -3.15
CA LEU A 435 9.91 16.35 -2.06
C LEU A 435 10.23 17.82 -2.38
N ARG A 436 11.41 18.08 -2.95
CA ARG A 436 11.87 19.44 -3.23
C ARG A 436 11.03 20.11 -4.32
N SER A 437 10.74 19.41 -5.42
CA SER A 437 9.86 19.90 -6.49
C SER A 437 8.44 20.17 -5.97
N SER A 438 7.92 19.29 -5.10
CA SER A 438 6.62 19.49 -4.45
C SER A 438 6.58 20.74 -3.55
N LEU A 439 7.67 21.04 -2.83
CA LEU A 439 7.77 22.25 -2.00
C LEU A 439 7.89 23.52 -2.83
N ILE A 440 8.61 23.48 -3.95
CA ILE A 440 8.69 24.61 -4.89
C ILE A 440 7.31 24.86 -5.52
N PHE A 441 6.60 23.80 -5.91
CA PHE A 441 5.23 23.93 -6.42
C PHE A 441 4.28 24.52 -5.36
N ILE A 442 4.39 24.10 -4.10
CA ILE A 442 3.65 24.72 -2.99
C ILE A 442 3.97 26.21 -2.85
N LYS A 443 5.25 26.59 -2.92
CA LYS A 443 5.66 28.00 -2.89
C LYS A 443 4.99 28.80 -4.02
N GLN A 444 4.94 28.28 -5.24
CA GLN A 444 4.29 28.94 -6.37
C GLN A 444 2.77 29.05 -6.20
N GLN A 445 2.15 28.05 -5.58
CA GLN A 445 0.70 28.01 -5.31
C GLN A 445 0.32 28.57 -3.93
N TRP A 446 1.25 29.23 -3.23
CA TRP A 446 1.08 29.57 -1.81
C TRP A 446 -0.17 30.40 -1.52
N ALA A 447 -0.55 31.31 -2.42
CA ALA A 447 -1.76 32.12 -2.27
C ALA A 447 -3.07 31.30 -2.20
N GLN A 448 -3.08 30.07 -2.72
CA GLN A 448 -4.21 29.14 -2.64
C GLN A 448 -4.15 28.23 -1.40
N ILE A 449 -3.00 28.19 -0.73
CA ILE A 449 -2.73 27.29 0.40
C ILE A 449 -2.79 28.04 1.72
N ALA A 450 -2.22 29.24 1.77
CA ALA A 450 -2.17 30.05 2.96
C ALA A 450 -3.59 30.43 3.39
N ALA A 451 -3.88 30.30 4.68
CA ALA A 451 -5.12 30.80 5.28
C ALA A 451 -5.34 32.30 5.01
N ARG A 452 -4.25 33.03 4.78
CA ARG A 452 -4.22 34.45 4.46
C ARG A 452 -3.31 34.70 3.26
N PRO A 453 -3.86 35.12 2.09
CA PRO A 453 -3.08 35.33 0.87
C PRO A 453 -1.99 36.40 0.97
N ASP A 454 -2.06 37.29 1.95
CA ASP A 454 -1.07 38.35 2.22
C ASP A 454 0.16 37.85 2.99
N VAL A 455 0.11 36.64 3.57
CA VAL A 455 1.27 36.05 4.26
C VAL A 455 2.20 35.44 3.22
N PRO A 456 3.47 35.89 3.10
CA PRO A 456 4.41 35.31 2.17
C PRO A 456 4.76 33.87 2.56
N CYS A 457 5.12 33.06 1.57
CA CYS A 457 5.60 31.71 1.82
C CYS A 457 6.86 31.76 2.70
N PRO A 458 6.93 31.01 3.82
CA PRO A 458 8.08 31.05 4.72
C PRO A 458 9.32 30.39 4.12
N VAL A 459 9.17 29.62 3.04
CA VAL A 459 10.27 28.93 2.37
C VAL A 459 10.65 29.63 1.07
N THR A 460 11.95 29.68 0.81
CA THR A 460 12.53 30.23 -0.41
C THR A 460 13.55 29.25 -0.98
N PHE A 461 13.75 29.35 -2.30
CA PHE A 461 14.75 28.65 -3.07
C PHE A 461 15.40 29.66 -4.00
N ALA A 462 16.67 29.46 -4.36
CA ALA A 462 17.30 30.28 -5.38
C ALA A 462 16.66 29.99 -6.75
N GLU A 463 16.62 30.98 -7.65
CA GLU A 463 15.96 30.82 -8.95
C GLU A 463 16.60 29.69 -9.77
N GLU A 464 17.93 29.57 -9.70
CA GLU A 464 18.69 28.51 -10.35
C GLU A 464 18.37 27.13 -9.77
N GLU A 465 18.15 27.04 -8.45
CA GLU A 465 17.74 25.79 -7.79
C GLU A 465 16.34 25.36 -8.21
N GLU A 466 15.42 26.31 -8.41
CA GLU A 466 14.06 26.01 -8.86
C GLU A 466 14.04 25.49 -10.29
N GLN A 467 14.75 26.18 -11.19
CA GLN A 467 14.85 25.79 -12.60
C GLN A 467 15.49 24.41 -12.74
N GLU A 468 16.58 24.15 -12.01
CA GLU A 468 17.24 22.85 -12.04
C GLU A 468 16.38 21.74 -11.44
N CYS A 469 15.68 22.01 -10.32
CA CYS A 469 14.79 21.03 -9.72
C CYS A 469 13.65 20.63 -10.66
N PHE A 470 13.05 21.56 -11.40
CA PHE A 470 12.01 21.23 -12.39
C PHE A 470 12.55 20.49 -13.59
N ARG A 471 13.77 20.83 -14.05
CA ARG A 471 14.43 20.09 -15.12
C ARG A 471 14.65 18.63 -14.73
N LEU A 472 15.09 18.38 -13.50
CA LEU A 472 15.30 17.03 -12.98
C LEU A 472 13.97 16.28 -12.73
N ASP A 473 12.94 16.96 -12.22
CA ASP A 473 11.60 16.39 -12.00
C ASP A 473 10.97 15.91 -13.33
N GLU A 474 11.15 16.68 -14.41
CA GLU A 474 10.71 16.28 -15.76
C GLU A 474 11.45 15.04 -16.26
N LEU A 475 12.78 15.01 -16.12
CA LEU A 475 13.58 13.84 -16.50
C LEU A 475 13.23 12.59 -15.68
N GLU A 476 12.96 12.71 -14.39
CA GLU A 476 12.49 11.59 -13.56
C GLU A 476 11.12 11.08 -14.00
N ARG A 477 10.22 11.98 -14.42
CA ARG A 477 8.93 11.59 -14.98
C ARG A 477 9.11 10.79 -16.27
N GLU A 478 9.93 11.27 -17.19
CA GLU A 478 10.25 10.55 -18.43
C GLU A 478 10.85 9.17 -18.14
N ALA A 479 11.83 9.10 -17.23
CA ALA A 479 12.45 7.84 -16.82
C ALA A 479 11.46 6.86 -16.16
N ALA A 480 10.54 7.36 -15.33
CA ALA A 480 9.50 6.56 -14.71
C ALA A 480 8.48 6.03 -15.72
N GLU A 481 8.12 6.82 -16.74
CA GLU A 481 7.24 6.40 -17.82
C GLU A 481 7.88 5.32 -18.69
N GLN A 482 9.17 5.49 -19.04
CA GLN A 482 9.94 4.47 -19.76
C GLN A 482 10.05 3.17 -18.97
N LEU A 483 10.35 3.26 -17.67
CA LEU A 483 10.41 2.07 -16.80
C LEU A 483 9.06 1.37 -16.78
N ARG A 484 7.97 2.10 -16.52
CA ARG A 484 6.61 1.56 -16.50
C ARG A 484 6.26 0.86 -17.82
N GLY A 485 6.52 1.52 -18.96
CA GLY A 485 6.26 0.93 -20.28
C GLY A 485 7.08 -0.34 -20.53
N SER A 486 8.35 -0.36 -20.10
CA SER A 486 9.18 -1.57 -20.22
C SER A 486 8.70 -2.71 -19.32
N MET A 487 8.26 -2.41 -18.09
CA MET A 487 7.68 -3.40 -17.18
C MET A 487 6.38 -3.97 -17.72
N GLU A 488 5.50 -3.13 -18.26
CA GLU A 488 4.23 -3.54 -18.89
C GLU A 488 4.49 -4.45 -20.11
N MET A 489 5.42 -4.06 -20.98
CA MET A 489 5.82 -4.86 -22.15
C MET A 489 6.37 -6.25 -21.75
N LEU A 490 7.14 -6.30 -20.66
CA LEU A 490 7.72 -7.54 -20.15
C LEU A 490 6.76 -8.35 -19.25
N GLY A 491 5.59 -7.80 -18.89
CA GLY A 491 4.66 -8.43 -17.95
C GLY A 491 5.20 -8.53 -16.53
N LEU A 492 6.02 -7.57 -16.10
CA LEU A 492 6.61 -7.52 -14.76
C LEU A 492 5.64 -6.92 -13.75
N GLY A 493 5.48 -7.61 -12.63
CA GLY A 493 4.84 -7.10 -11.43
C GLY A 493 5.81 -6.27 -10.56
N PRO A 494 5.34 -5.83 -9.37
CA PRO A 494 6.16 -5.11 -8.41
C PRO A 494 7.46 -5.86 -8.08
N GLU A 495 8.54 -5.11 -7.87
CA GLU A 495 9.87 -5.63 -7.58
C GLU A 495 10.45 -6.57 -8.68
N GLY A 496 9.93 -6.50 -9.91
CA GLY A 496 10.37 -7.40 -10.99
C GLY A 496 9.79 -8.82 -10.87
N TRP A 497 8.68 -8.99 -10.15
CA TRP A 497 7.99 -10.26 -10.04
C TRP A 497 7.43 -10.73 -11.40
N VAL A 498 7.47 -12.03 -11.66
CA VAL A 498 6.88 -12.66 -12.85
C VAL A 498 6.40 -14.08 -12.51
N SER A 499 5.35 -14.54 -13.20
CA SER A 499 4.87 -15.92 -13.08
C SER A 499 5.95 -16.92 -13.50
N ASN A 500 6.00 -18.08 -12.83
CA ASN A 500 6.96 -19.15 -13.14
C ASN A 500 7.02 -19.50 -14.64
N ASP A 501 5.86 -19.57 -15.29
CA ASP A 501 5.74 -19.97 -16.71
C ASP A 501 6.40 -18.97 -17.68
N ASN A 502 6.46 -17.70 -17.30
CA ASN A 502 7.02 -16.63 -18.13
C ASN A 502 8.47 -16.27 -17.75
N TYR A 503 8.98 -16.79 -16.63
CA TYR A 503 10.25 -16.35 -16.06
C TYR A 503 11.43 -16.45 -17.04
N GLU A 504 11.64 -17.62 -17.64
CA GLU A 504 12.78 -17.84 -18.55
C GLU A 504 12.71 -16.95 -19.79
N ALA A 505 11.51 -16.82 -20.38
CA ALA A 505 11.30 -15.96 -21.55
C ALA A 505 11.55 -14.48 -21.24
N VAL A 506 11.13 -14.02 -20.06
CA VAL A 506 11.34 -12.64 -19.62
C VAL A 506 12.81 -12.37 -19.28
N LYS A 507 13.51 -13.30 -18.62
CA LYS A 507 14.96 -13.19 -18.38
C LYS A 507 15.74 -13.08 -19.69
N GLU A 508 15.38 -13.88 -20.69
CA GLU A 508 16.00 -13.82 -22.01
C GLU A 508 15.69 -12.48 -22.72
N ALA A 509 14.44 -11.99 -22.62
CA ALA A 509 14.06 -10.70 -23.18
C ALA A 509 14.81 -9.53 -22.52
N ILE A 510 14.96 -9.53 -21.20
CA ILE A 510 15.74 -8.53 -20.46
C ILE A 510 17.21 -8.56 -20.88
N ALA A 511 17.80 -9.73 -21.04
CA ALA A 511 19.19 -9.88 -21.50
C ALA A 511 19.37 -9.30 -22.92
N ARG A 512 18.50 -9.67 -23.86
CA ARG A 512 18.53 -9.11 -25.23
C ARG A 512 18.33 -7.60 -25.24
N MET A 513 17.43 -7.08 -24.41
CA MET A 513 17.19 -5.65 -24.29
C MET A 513 18.45 -4.93 -23.79
N LYS A 514 19.16 -5.49 -22.81
CA LYS A 514 20.44 -4.95 -22.31
C LYS A 514 21.50 -4.94 -23.41
N ASP A 515 21.64 -6.03 -24.16
CA ASP A 515 22.60 -6.13 -25.27
C ASP A 515 22.29 -5.10 -26.37
N MET A 516 21.02 -4.95 -26.75
CA MET A 516 20.60 -3.94 -27.73
C MET A 516 20.90 -2.52 -27.25
N CYS A 517 20.65 -2.21 -25.98
CA CYS A 517 20.99 -0.90 -25.41
C CYS A 517 22.51 -0.66 -25.40
N LEU A 518 23.33 -1.68 -25.14
CA LEU A 518 24.79 -1.58 -25.22
C LEU A 518 25.30 -1.36 -26.65
N GLU A 519 24.69 -2.01 -27.64
CA GLU A 519 25.02 -1.83 -29.06
C GLU A 519 24.64 -0.44 -29.59
N GLN A 520 23.55 0.14 -29.06
CA GLN A 520 23.05 1.45 -29.45
C GLN A 520 23.70 2.61 -28.67
N ALA A 521 24.40 2.34 -27.58
CA ALA A 521 25.07 3.37 -26.77
C ALA A 521 26.19 4.06 -27.55
N GLU A 522 26.04 5.36 -27.81
CA GLU A 522 26.97 6.17 -28.60
C GLU A 522 28.08 6.77 -27.74
N THR A 523 27.81 7.00 -26.45
CA THR A 523 28.72 7.63 -25.50
C THR A 523 29.24 6.65 -24.45
N GLU A 524 30.40 6.96 -23.86
CA GLU A 524 30.89 6.17 -22.71
C GLU A 524 29.97 6.30 -21.49
N PHE A 525 29.25 7.42 -21.35
CA PHE A 525 28.25 7.60 -20.30
C PHE A 525 27.11 6.58 -20.44
N GLU A 526 26.48 6.49 -21.62
CA GLU A 526 25.40 5.54 -21.90
C GLU A 526 25.86 4.09 -21.71
N LYS A 527 27.08 3.76 -22.16
CA LYS A 527 27.64 2.42 -21.94
C LYS A 527 27.80 2.09 -20.46
N VAL A 528 28.25 3.05 -19.64
CA VAL A 528 28.37 2.85 -18.18
C VAL A 528 26.98 2.73 -17.54
N ALA A 529 26.01 3.56 -17.93
CA ALA A 529 24.64 3.48 -17.45
C ALA A 529 24.03 2.10 -17.69
N VAL A 530 24.13 1.58 -18.92
CA VAL A 530 23.58 0.25 -19.26
C VAL A 530 24.40 -0.88 -18.64
N ARG A 531 25.74 -0.79 -18.60
CA ARG A 531 26.59 -1.87 -18.08
C ARG A 531 26.46 -2.03 -16.56
N ASP A 532 26.53 -0.93 -15.82
CA ASP A 532 26.70 -0.94 -14.36
C ASP A 532 25.42 -0.54 -13.61
N HIS A 533 24.49 0.15 -14.27
CA HIS A 533 23.26 0.69 -13.66
C HIS A 533 21.99 0.16 -14.31
N TRP A 534 22.05 -0.97 -15.03
CA TRP A 534 20.86 -1.59 -15.60
C TRP A 534 19.79 -1.84 -14.54
N VAL A 535 18.56 -1.45 -14.82
CA VAL A 535 17.44 -1.48 -13.85
C VAL A 535 17.04 -2.89 -13.43
N TYR A 536 17.33 -3.90 -14.26
CA TYR A 536 16.98 -5.29 -14.01
C TYR A 536 18.16 -6.16 -13.54
N ASP A 537 19.27 -5.54 -13.11
CA ASP A 537 20.38 -6.23 -12.49
C ASP A 537 20.21 -6.31 -10.97
N ASP A 538 20.75 -7.37 -10.36
CA ASP A 538 20.84 -7.51 -8.91
C ASP A 538 21.56 -6.30 -8.28
N MET A 539 21.11 -5.90 -7.09
CA MET A 539 21.66 -4.78 -6.36
C MET A 539 21.70 -5.03 -4.86
N ASP A 540 22.77 -4.57 -4.22
CA ASP A 540 22.83 -4.52 -2.76
C ASP A 540 21.84 -3.46 -2.24
N GLU A 541 20.79 -3.93 -1.59
CA GLU A 541 19.75 -3.10 -0.99
C GLU A 541 20.06 -2.71 0.46
N GLU A 542 21.05 -3.33 1.12
CA GLU A 542 21.40 -3.05 2.52
C GLU A 542 21.76 -1.57 2.72
N GLU A 543 22.21 -0.91 1.65
CA GLU A 543 22.56 0.49 1.74
C GLU A 543 21.39 1.44 1.99
N TYR A 544 20.17 0.97 1.69
CA TYR A 544 18.91 1.71 1.71
C TYR A 544 17.99 1.33 2.87
N LEU A 545 18.39 0.32 3.65
CA LEU A 545 17.70 -0.16 4.85
C LEU A 545 18.08 0.67 6.08
#